data_AF-A0A2U1PEQ9-F1
#
_entry.id   AF-A0A2U1PEQ9-F1
#
_cell.length_a   1.000
_cell.length_b   1.000
_cell.length_c   1.000
_cell.angle_alpha   90.00
_cell.angle_beta   90.00
_cell.angle_gamma   90.00
#
_symmetry.space_group_name_H-M   'P 1'
#
loop_
_entity.id
_entity.type
_entity.pdbx_description
1 polymer ?
#
loop_
_entity_poly.entity_id
_entity_poly.type
_entity_poly.pdbx_seq_one_letter_code
_entity_poly.pdbx_strand_id
1 'polypeptide(L)'
;MEHKKIGSTILLDEPFEWSNDSSLEFFMKAIEEDDTARSKRKVVNRNRVKASEILHRDYFCDDPKFDEAFFEDMYRMPKHLFLKITHDVESRYEYFQESYDAI
;
A
#
# COMPACT_ATOMS: atom_id res chain seq x y z
N MET A 1 47.38 17.17 29.30
CA MET A 1 48.16 17.41 28.07
C MET A 1 47.78 16.34 27.06
N GLU A 2 47.24 16.82 25.94
CA GLU A 2 47.00 16.16 24.65
C GLU A 2 46.15 14.88 24.58
N HIS A 3 44.91 15.08 24.12
CA HIS A 3 44.08 14.06 23.46
C HIS A 3 44.35 14.10 21.95
N LYS A 4 44.68 12.95 21.34
CA LYS A 4 44.60 12.79 19.88
C LYS A 4 43.25 12.14 19.54
N LYS A 5 42.41 12.91 18.87
CA LYS A 5 41.05 12.59 18.42
C LYS A 5 41.11 11.94 17.04
N ILE A 6 40.41 10.83 16.87
CA ILE A 6 39.99 10.34 15.55
C ILE A 6 38.50 9.98 15.67
N GLY A 7 37.65 10.85 15.07
CA GLY A 7 36.22 10.66 14.73
C GLY A 7 35.27 10.20 15.84
N SER A 8 34.62 11.08 16.61
CA SER A 8 33.32 11.74 16.31
C SER A 8 32.15 10.78 16.07
N THR A 9 31.49 10.44 17.19
CA THR A 9 30.07 10.14 17.33
C THR A 9 29.18 10.77 16.25
N ILE A 10 28.27 9.97 15.71
CA ILE A 10 26.92 10.44 15.40
C ILE A 10 25.98 9.67 16.33
N LEU A 11 25.96 10.10 17.58
CA LEU A 11 24.83 9.93 18.47
C LEU A 11 23.88 11.07 18.16
N LEU A 12 22.77 10.78 17.50
CA LEU A 12 21.50 11.47 17.69
C LEU A 12 20.40 10.46 17.33
N ASP A 13 19.89 9.77 18.34
CA ASP A 13 18.45 9.55 18.46
C ASP A 13 17.79 10.94 18.44
N GLU A 14 17.61 11.50 17.25
CA GLU A 14 16.53 12.45 17.02
C GLU A 14 15.31 11.56 16.82
N PRO A 15 14.40 11.43 17.82
CA PRO A 15 13.08 10.92 17.51
C PRO A 15 12.58 11.84 16.40
N PHE A 16 12.30 11.28 15.23
CA PHE A 16 11.70 11.99 14.12
C PHE A 16 10.55 12.83 14.69
N GLU A 17 10.79 14.13 14.83
CA GLU A 17 9.89 15.07 15.47
C GLU A 17 8.70 15.14 14.54
N TRP A 18 7.73 14.24 14.72
CA TRP A 18 6.44 14.37 14.05
C TRP A 18 5.95 15.72 14.52
N SER A 19 6.03 16.67 13.59
CA SER A 19 5.67 18.06 13.76
C SER A 19 4.54 18.20 14.76
N ASN A 20 4.75 19.07 15.74
CA ASN A 20 3.76 19.56 16.69
C ASN A 20 2.75 20.42 15.91
N ASP A 21 2.15 19.80 14.91
CA ASP A 21 1.37 20.46 13.88
C ASP A 21 -0.02 20.64 14.47
N SER A 22 -0.31 21.87 14.87
CA SER A 22 -1.65 22.32 15.23
C SER A 22 -2.70 21.87 14.19
N SER A 23 -2.28 21.64 12.94
CA SER A 23 -3.10 21.03 11.88
C SER A 23 -3.54 19.60 12.19
N LEU A 24 -2.72 18.77 12.83
CA LEU A 24 -3.08 17.39 13.18
C LEU A 24 -4.19 17.36 14.23
N GLU A 25 -4.10 18.18 15.27
CA GLU A 25 -5.15 18.36 16.27
C GLU A 25 -6.44 18.88 15.63
N PHE A 26 -6.30 19.80 14.67
CA PHE A 26 -7.42 20.30 13.87
C PHE A 26 -8.08 19.19 13.03
N PHE A 27 -7.30 18.34 12.36
CA PHE A 27 -7.82 17.20 11.61
C PHE A 27 -8.43 16.13 12.52
N MET A 28 -7.82 15.83 13.68
CA MET A 28 -8.35 14.89 14.67
C MET A 28 -9.69 15.35 15.22
N LYS A 29 -9.81 16.63 15.60
CA LYS A 29 -11.06 17.21 16.07
C LYS A 29 -12.15 17.21 14.99
N ALA A 30 -11.79 17.49 13.73
CA ALA A 30 -12.73 17.43 12.62
C ALA A 30 -13.23 15.99 12.34
N ILE A 31 -12.41 14.97 12.60
CA ILE A 31 -12.79 13.55 12.50
C ILE A 31 -13.76 13.19 13.64
N GLU A 32 -13.48 13.62 14.88
CA GLU A 32 -14.34 13.38 16.04
C GLU A 32 -15.72 14.05 15.90
N GLU A 33 -15.79 15.27 15.36
CA GLU A 33 -17.06 15.96 15.09
C GLU A 33 -17.88 15.28 13.96
N ASP A 34 -17.25 14.77 12.90
CA ASP A 34 -17.93 14.09 11.76
C ASP A 34 -18.50 12.71 12.17
N ASP A 35 -17.82 11.95 13.04
CA ASP A 35 -18.27 10.61 13.42
C ASP A 35 -19.56 10.59 14.27
N THR A 36 -19.87 11.68 14.98
CA THR A 36 -21.11 11.78 15.79
C THR A 36 -22.36 12.10 14.96
N ALA A 37 -22.20 12.66 13.75
CA ALA A 37 -23.28 13.10 12.86
C ALA A 37 -23.42 12.30 11.56
N ARG A 38 -22.46 11.41 11.24
CA ARG A 38 -22.42 10.71 9.96
C ARG A 38 -23.45 9.58 9.89
N SER A 39 -24.42 9.73 8.99
CA SER A 39 -25.28 8.64 8.53
C SER A 39 -24.41 7.44 8.11
N LYS A 40 -24.71 6.25 8.66
CA LYS A 40 -23.92 5.03 8.42
C LYS A 40 -23.71 4.83 6.92
N ARG A 41 -22.45 4.87 6.47
CA ARG A 41 -22.10 4.60 5.07
C ARG A 41 -22.65 3.24 4.68
N LYS A 42 -23.33 3.16 3.53
CA LYS A 42 -23.78 1.88 2.98
C LYS A 42 -22.55 1.01 2.71
N VAL A 43 -22.49 -0.13 3.39
CA VAL A 43 -21.45 -1.14 3.15
C VAL A 43 -21.80 -1.83 1.82
N VAL A 44 -20.93 -1.68 0.83
CA VAL A 44 -21.03 -2.44 -0.43
C VAL A 44 -20.17 -3.67 -0.28
N ASN A 45 -20.80 -4.85 -0.33
CA ASN A 45 -20.06 -6.11 -0.33
C ASN A 45 -19.33 -6.28 -1.66
N ARG A 46 -18.01 -6.06 -1.64
CA ARG A 46 -17.13 -6.29 -2.79
C ARG A 46 -16.59 -7.70 -2.65
N ASN A 47 -17.08 -8.63 -3.47
CA ASN A 47 -16.54 -9.98 -3.51
C ASN A 47 -15.13 -9.94 -4.14
N ARG A 48 -14.11 -9.77 -3.28
CA ARG A 48 -12.71 -9.62 -3.69
C ARG A 48 -12.18 -10.87 -4.38
N VAL A 49 -12.58 -12.05 -3.90
CA VAL A 49 -12.15 -13.35 -4.44
C VAL A 49 -12.62 -13.49 -5.89
N LYS A 50 -13.92 -13.29 -6.13
CA LYS A 50 -14.48 -13.35 -7.49
C LYS A 50 -13.85 -12.31 -8.43
N ALA A 51 -13.54 -11.12 -7.93
CA ALA A 51 -12.89 -10.10 -8.73
C ALA A 51 -11.45 -10.51 -9.14
N SER A 52 -10.70 -11.14 -8.24
CA SER A 52 -9.37 -11.68 -8.52
C SER A 52 -9.41 -12.79 -9.56
N GLU A 53 -10.35 -13.74 -9.43
CA GLU A 53 -10.56 -14.82 -10.41
C GLU A 53 -10.86 -14.27 -11.80
N ILE A 54 -11.74 -13.26 -11.90
CA ILE A 54 -12.07 -12.62 -13.17
C ILE A 54 -10.86 -11.93 -13.77
N LEU A 55 -10.09 -11.17 -12.96
CA LEU A 55 -8.87 -10.50 -13.41
C LEU A 55 -7.87 -11.50 -13.99
N HIS A 56 -7.64 -12.61 -13.27
CA HIS A 56 -6.72 -13.66 -13.71
C HIS A 56 -7.19 -14.31 -15.01
N ARG A 57 -8.47 -14.73 -15.08
CA ARG A 57 -9.04 -15.34 -16.27
C ARG A 57 -9.03 -14.41 -17.48
N ASP A 58 -9.28 -13.13 -17.29
CA ASP A 58 -9.48 -12.21 -18.41
C ASP A 58 -8.14 -11.78 -19.03
N TYR A 59 -7.06 -11.72 -18.23
CA TYR A 59 -5.78 -11.14 -18.69
C TYR A 59 -4.54 -12.01 -18.46
N PHE A 60 -4.52 -12.90 -17.47
CA PHE A 60 -3.30 -13.57 -17.01
C PHE A 60 -3.27 -15.09 -17.22
N CYS A 61 -4.38 -15.71 -17.63
CA CYS A 61 -4.36 -17.13 -18.01
C CYS A 61 -3.66 -17.34 -19.37
N ASP A 62 -3.42 -18.61 -19.72
CA ASP A 62 -2.69 -19.00 -20.93
C ASP A 62 -3.37 -18.54 -22.24
N ASP A 63 -4.71 -18.53 -22.26
CA ASP A 63 -5.54 -18.03 -23.37
C ASP A 63 -6.43 -16.90 -22.86
N PRO A 64 -5.88 -15.68 -22.69
CA PRO A 64 -6.59 -14.57 -22.08
C PRO A 64 -7.72 -14.07 -22.99
N LYS A 65 -8.82 -13.66 -22.37
CA LYS A 65 -9.98 -13.12 -23.09
C LYS A 65 -9.67 -11.81 -23.80
N PHE A 66 -8.80 -10.99 -23.22
CA PHE A 66 -8.40 -9.69 -23.76
C PHE A 66 -6.89 -9.65 -24.01
N ASP A 67 -6.49 -8.89 -25.02
CA ASP A 67 -5.08 -8.68 -25.33
C ASP A 67 -4.41 -7.70 -24.35
N GLU A 68 -3.10 -7.52 -24.51
CA GLU A 68 -2.31 -6.62 -23.66
C GLU A 68 -2.64 -5.14 -23.90
N ALA A 69 -3.10 -4.75 -25.09
CA ALA A 69 -3.49 -3.38 -25.40
C ALA A 69 -4.75 -2.97 -24.61
N PHE A 70 -5.74 -3.87 -24.49
CA PHE A 70 -6.90 -3.66 -23.63
C PHE A 70 -6.51 -3.52 -22.15
N PHE A 71 -5.53 -4.29 -21.68
CA PHE A 71 -5.01 -4.14 -20.32
C PHE A 71 -4.38 -2.75 -20.12
N GLU A 72 -3.56 -2.33 -21.07
CA GLU A 72 -2.91 -1.02 -21.08
C GLU A 72 -3.93 0.12 -21.07
N ASP A 73 -4.98 0.06 -21.88
CA ASP A 73 -6.01 1.10 -21.92
C ASP A 73 -6.82 1.15 -20.61
N MET A 74 -7.15 -0.02 -20.03
CA MET A 74 -8.00 -0.09 -18.83
C MET A 74 -7.24 0.29 -17.55
N TYR A 75 -5.99 -0.16 -17.41
CA TYR A 75 -5.18 0.08 -16.22
C TYR A 75 -4.16 1.20 -16.38
N ARG A 76 -4.01 1.71 -17.61
CA ARG A 76 -3.06 2.78 -17.97
C ARG A 76 -1.62 2.40 -17.62
N MET A 77 -1.33 1.10 -17.72
CA MET A 77 -0.05 0.48 -17.36
C MET A 77 0.18 -0.77 -18.21
N PRO A 78 1.39 -0.95 -18.78
CA PRO A 78 1.70 -2.17 -19.50
C PRO A 78 1.75 -3.39 -18.57
N LYS A 79 1.24 -4.52 -19.04
CA LYS A 79 1.06 -5.73 -18.22
C LYS A 79 2.40 -6.27 -17.71
N HIS A 80 3.46 -6.22 -18.51
CA HIS A 80 4.80 -6.60 -18.03
C HIS A 80 5.30 -5.75 -16.85
N LEU A 81 4.98 -4.45 -16.82
CA LEU A 81 5.36 -3.57 -15.72
C LEU A 81 4.53 -3.88 -14.46
N PHE A 82 3.23 -4.17 -14.64
CA PHE A 82 2.39 -4.65 -13.55
C PHE A 82 2.99 -5.91 -12.91
N LEU A 83 3.35 -6.91 -13.72
CA LEU A 83 3.97 -8.15 -13.24
C LEU A 83 5.29 -7.89 -12.50
N LYS A 84 6.12 -6.99 -13.02
CA LYS A 84 7.38 -6.61 -12.36
C LYS A 84 7.14 -5.99 -10.99
N ILE A 85 6.20 -5.05 -10.89
CA ILE A 85 5.86 -4.39 -9.61
C ILE A 85 5.31 -5.43 -8.63
N THR A 86 4.39 -6.29 -9.09
CA THR A 86 3.83 -7.36 -8.25
C THR A 86 4.93 -8.25 -7.70
N HIS A 87 5.81 -8.75 -8.56
CA HIS A 87 6.95 -9.58 -8.14
C HIS A 87 7.87 -8.86 -7.16
N ASP A 88 8.24 -7.60 -7.43
CA ASP A 88 9.11 -6.82 -6.55
C ASP A 88 8.47 -6.60 -5.17
N VAL A 89 7.15 -6.37 -5.12
CA VAL A 89 6.40 -6.21 -3.87
C VAL A 89 6.29 -7.53 -3.11
N GLU A 90 5.89 -8.61 -3.77
CA GLU A 90 5.78 -9.96 -3.19
C GLU A 90 7.14 -10.45 -2.64
N SER A 91 8.23 -10.17 -3.35
CA SER A 91 9.57 -10.58 -2.91
C SER A 91 10.05 -9.83 -1.67
N ARG A 92 9.59 -8.59 -1.47
CA ARG A 92 10.10 -7.70 -0.41
C ARG A 92 9.26 -7.73 0.86
N TYR A 93 7.97 -8.03 0.76
CA TYR A 93 7.02 -7.86 1.85
C TYR A 93 6.20 -9.15 2.06
N GLU A 94 6.38 -9.79 3.22
CA GLU A 94 5.68 -11.03 3.61
C GLU A 94 4.15 -10.89 3.56
N TYR A 95 3.62 -9.69 3.82
CA TYR A 95 2.19 -9.42 3.73
C TYR A 95 1.57 -9.75 2.36
N PHE A 96 2.35 -9.62 1.28
CA PHE A 96 1.89 -9.90 -0.08
C PHE A 96 2.21 -11.32 -0.53
N GLN A 97 2.86 -12.14 0.31
CA GLN A 97 3.10 -13.54 0.01
C GLN A 97 1.87 -14.37 0.39
N GLU A 98 1.49 -15.30 -0.48
CA GLU A 98 0.44 -16.26 -0.15
C GLU A 98 0.90 -17.11 1.03
N SER A 99 0.12 -17.07 2.11
CA SER A 99 0.33 -17.86 3.32
C SER A 99 -0.92 -18.67 3.63
N TYR A 100 -0.73 -19.76 4.37
CA TYR A 100 -1.86 -20.54 4.88
C TYR A 100 -2.70 -19.66 5.81
N ASP A 101 -4.01 -19.68 5.61
CA ASP A 101 -4.92 -19.00 6.53
C ASP A 101 -4.73 -19.55 7.94
N ALA A 102 -4.88 -18.69 8.94
CA ALA A 102 -4.72 -19.11 10.33
C ALA A 102 -5.79 -20.16 10.67
N ILE A 103 -5.35 -21.31 11.18
CA ILE A 103 -6.20 -22.44 11.58
C ILE A 103 -7.07 -22.08 12.78
#